data_AF-N1WAX1-F1
#
_entry.id   AF-N1WAX1-F1
#
_cell.length_a   1.000
_cell.length_b   1.000
_cell.length_c   1.000
_cell.angle_alpha   90.00
_cell.angle_beta   90.00
_cell.angle_gamma   90.00
#
_symmetry.space_group_name_H-M   'P 1'
#
loop_
_entity.id
_entity.type
_entity.pdbx_description
1 polymer ?
#
loop_
_entity_poly.entity_id
_entity_poly.type
_entity_poly.pdbx_seq_one_letter_code
_entity_poly.pdbx_strand_id
1 'polypeptide(L)' 'MNFIKKLLYPAYALGITGYLTYSNFYGGGSKEVDEIENVPKTVRENPGVYRSHYTNFMRYSGGK' A
#
# COMPACT_ATOMS: atom_id res chain seq x y z
N MET A 1 38.86 9.06 19.80
CA MET A 1 38.20 8.15 18.84
C MET A 1 37.20 7.16 19.49
N ASN A 2 37.41 6.70 20.73
CA ASN A 2 36.49 5.75 21.40
C ASN A 2 35.10 6.31 21.74
N PHE A 3 34.98 7.61 22.00
CA PHE A 3 33.69 8.23 22.35
C PHE A 3 32.71 8.26 21.17
N ILE A 4 33.20 8.55 19.96
CA ILE A 4 32.42 8.54 18.72
C ILE A 4 31.85 7.14 18.46
N LYS A 5 32.66 6.08 18.66
CA LYS A 5 32.19 4.69 18.52
C LYS A 5 31.08 4.34 19.50
N LYS A 6 31.13 4.86 20.73
CA LYS A 6 30.07 4.66 21.74
C LYS A 6 28.78 5.41 21.41
N LEU A 7 28.86 6.54 20.71
CA LEU A 7 27.69 7.32 20.29
C LEU A 7 27.00 6.78 19.04
N LEU A 8 27.70 6.00 18.21
CA LEU A 8 27.12 5.44 16.99
C LEU A 8 25.92 4.53 17.26
N TYR A 9 26.00 3.67 18.27
CA TYR A 9 24.92 2.74 18.61
C TYR A 9 23.62 3.43 19.08
N PRO A 10 23.65 4.35 20.06
CA PRO A 10 22.44 5.07 20.46
C PRO A 10 21.93 6.01 19.36
N ALA A 11 22.80 6.63 18.56
CA ALA A 11 22.38 7.44 17.41
C ALA A 11 21.68 6.59 16.36
N TYR A 12 22.20 5.39 16.07
CA TYR A 12 21.59 4.43 15.16
C TYR A 12 20.22 3.96 15.66
N ALA A 13 20.13 3.59 16.94
CA ALA A 13 18.87 3.20 17.56
C ALA A 13 17.84 4.34 17.48
N LEU A 14 18.21 5.56 17.89
CA LEU A 14 17.35 6.74 17.77
C LEU A 14 16.92 7.02 16.33
N GLY A 15 17.83 6.84 15.36
CA GLY A 15 17.53 7.00 13.93
C GLY A 15 16.46 6.02 13.45
N ILE A 16 16.60 4.73 13.79
CA ILE A 16 15.61 3.71 13.44
C ILE A 16 14.28 3.98 14.12
N THR A 17 14.27 4.22 15.43
CA THR A 17 13.03 4.42 16.18
C THR A 17 12.30 5.69 15.71
N GLY A 18 13.05 6.76 15.42
CA GLY A 18 12.52 8.00 14.86
C GLY A 18 11.92 7.79 13.47
N TYR A 19 12.62 7.07 12.59
CA TYR A 19 12.12 6.73 11.26
C TYR A 19 10.83 5.89 11.32
N LEU A 20 10.80 4.85 12.15
CA LEU A 20 9.63 4.00 12.33
C LEU A 20 8.44 4.78 12.92
N THR A 21 8.69 5.66 13.89
CA THR A 21 7.66 6.52 14.47
C THR A 21 7.09 7.44 13.39
N TYR A 22 7.94 8.14 12.65
CA TYR A 22 7.51 9.02 11.56
C TYR A 22 6.69 8.26 10.50
N SER A 23 7.18 7.10 10.06
CA SER A 23 6.49 6.24 9.10
C SER A 23 5.14 5.73 9.61
N ASN A 24 4.97 5.52 10.91
CA ASN A 24 3.69 5.13 11.50
C ASN A 24 2.68 6.28 11.51
N PHE A 25 3.13 7.50 11.83
CA PHE A 25 2.24 8.66 11.94
C PHE A 25 1.86 9.26 10.58
N TYR A 26 2.80 9.32 9.64
CA TYR A 26 2.62 9.99 8.36
C TYR A 26 2.46 9.03 7.18
N GLY A 27 2.54 7.73 7.46
CA GLY A 27 2.69 6.71 6.42
C GLY A 27 4.13 6.64 5.92
N GLY A 28 4.53 5.45 5.47
CA GLY A 28 5.82 5.23 4.84
C GLY A 28 5.76 4.01 3.95
N GLY A 29 6.14 4.21 2.70
CA GLY A 29 6.07 3.21 1.63
C GLY A 29 6.20 3.93 0.30
N SER A 30 7.13 3.47 -0.55
CA SER A 30 7.38 4.07 -1.87
C SER A 30 6.40 3.56 -2.94
N LYS A 31 5.53 2.61 -2.62
CA LYS A 31 4.50 2.04 -3.49
C LYS A 31 3.37 1.46 -2.66
N GLU A 32 2.18 1.42 -3.26
CA GLU A 32 1.04 0.65 -2.77
C GLU A 32 1.46 -0.83 -2.74
N VAL A 33 1.82 -1.35 -1.57
CA VAL A 33 2.38 -2.71 -1.43
C VAL A 33 1.35 -3.78 -1.84
N ASP A 34 0.07 -3.45 -1.74
CA ASP A 34 -1.06 -4.29 -2.13
C ASP A 34 -1.59 -3.98 -3.55
N GLU A 35 -0.88 -3.16 -4.34
CA GLU A 35 -1.28 -2.82 -5.69
C GLU A 35 -1.03 -3.98 -6.67
N ILE A 36 -2.12 -4.53 -7.21
CA ILE A 36 -2.05 -5.51 -8.30
C ILE A 36 -1.70 -4.75 -9.59
N GLU A 37 -0.44 -4.84 -10.02
CA GLU A 37 0.05 -4.17 -11.25
C GLU A 37 -0.40 -4.87 -12.55
N ASN A 38 -0.80 -6.14 -12.47
CA ASN A 38 -1.24 -6.93 -13.63
C ASN A 38 -2.65 -6.56 -14.13
N VAL A 39 -3.25 -5.51 -13.59
CA VAL A 39 -4.58 -5.04 -13.96
C VAL A 39 -4.48 -3.57 -14.38
N PRO A 40 -5.12 -3.16 -15.50
CA PRO A 40 -5.10 -1.77 -15.94
C PRO A 40 -5.52 -0.81 -14.82
N LYS A 41 -4.80 0.33 -14.71
CA LYS A 41 -5.04 1.36 -13.68
C LYS A 41 -6.52 1.77 -13.58
N THR A 42 -7.21 1.88 -14.71
CA THR A 42 -8.62 2.25 -14.78
C THR A 42 -9.55 1.26 -14.06
N VAL A 43 -9.21 -0.04 -14.08
CA VAL A 43 -9.97 -1.09 -13.39
C VAL A 43 -9.71 -1.06 -11.89
N ARG A 44 -8.48 -0.74 -11.49
CA ARG A 44 -8.06 -0.68 -10.09
C ARG A 44 -8.64 0.53 -9.35
N GLU A 45 -8.65 1.70 -9.99
CA GLU A 45 -9.21 2.92 -9.41
C GLU A 45 -10.75 2.95 -9.42
N ASN A 46 -11.39 2.10 -10.24
CA ASN A 46 -12.84 2.02 -10.32
C ASN A 46 -13.35 0.60 -10.54
N PRO A 47 -13.19 -0.30 -9.54
CA PRO A 47 -13.56 -1.70 -9.67
C PRO A 47 -15.07 -1.90 -9.90
N GLY A 48 -15.90 -0.94 -9.47
CA GLY A 48 -17.35 -0.96 -9.63
C GLY A 48 -17.82 -0.87 -11.09
N VAL A 49 -17.13 -0.08 -11.94
CA VAL A 49 -17.50 0.08 -13.36
C VAL A 49 -17.27 -1.21 -14.14
N TYR A 50 -16.13 -1.88 -13.89
CA TYR A 50 -15.79 -3.13 -14.58
C TYR A 50 -16.45 -4.37 -13.99
N ARG A 51 -17.02 -4.26 -12.79
CA ARG A 51 -17.82 -5.33 -12.19
C ARG A 51 -18.89 -5.81 -13.17
N SER A 52 -19.50 -4.92 -13.95
CA SER A 52 -20.54 -5.25 -14.93
C SER A 52 -20.04 -6.09 -16.13
N HIS A 53 -18.77 -5.93 -16.53
CA HIS A 53 -18.18 -6.67 -17.66
C HIS A 53 -17.75 -8.09 -17.29
N TYR A 54 -17.37 -8.32 -16.02
CA TYR A 54 -16.91 -9.62 -15.54
C TYR A 54 -17.92 -10.34 -14.65
N THR A 55 -18.95 -9.64 -14.15
CA THR A 55 -20.08 -10.30 -13.51
C THR A 55 -20.94 -10.89 -14.62
N ASN A 56 -21.12 -12.21 -14.60
CA ASN A 56 -22.21 -12.85 -15.33
C ASN A 56 -23.53 -12.40 -14.67
N PHE A 57 -23.95 -11.16 -14.92
CA PHE A 57 -25.30 -10.73 -14.61
C PHE A 57 -26.20 -11.46 -15.61
N MET A 58 -26.64 -12.66 -15.21
CA MET A 58 -27.79 -13.32 -15.80
C MET A 58 -28.97 -12.39 -15.56
N ARG A 59 -29.19 -11.42 -16.46
CA ARG A 59 -30.45 -10.70 -16.50
C ARG A 59 -31.50 -11.76 -16.80
N TYR A 60 -32.25 -12.16 -15.78
CA TYR A 60 -33.41 -13.01 -15.95
C TYR A 60 -34.38 -12.26 -16.88
N SER A 61 -34.48 -12.73 -18.13
CA SER A 61 -35.38 -12.21 -19.17
C SER A 61 -36.63 -13.09 -19.31
N GLY A 62 -37.07 -13.70 -18.21
CA GLY A 62 -38.14 -14.70 -18.22
C GLY A 62 -39.48 -14.16 -17.73
N GLY A 63 -40.50 -14.26 -18.59
CA GLY A 63 -41.92 -14.15 -18.21
C GLY A 63 -42.66 -13.09 -19.01
N LYS A 64 -43.71 -13.52 -19.74
CA LYS A 64 -44.56 -12.72 -20.65
C LYS A 64 -45.15 -11.47 -20.00
#